data_AF-A0A5P9J4R7-F1
#
_entry.id   AF-A0A5P9J4R7-F1
#
_cell.length_a   1.000
_cell.length_b   1.000
_cell.length_c   1.000
_cell.angle_alpha   90.00
_cell.angle_beta   90.00
_cell.angle_gamma   90.00
#
_symmetry.space_group_name_H-M   'P 1'
#
loop_
_entity.id
_entity.type
_entity.pdbx_description
1 polymer ?
#
loop_
_entity_poly.entity_id
_entity_poly.type
_entity_poly.pdbx_seq_one_letter_code
_entity_poly.pdbx_strand_id
1 'polypeptide(L)'
;MTQKPAYTPAEVIAAGMTMRARGVEPERSSLWAELGRRGQSGTPWKVWLAHRDDQLPARVDTDLDGKVQSAEMTSAIEGHNRALATVIACAKAEAEAPLLQRVEMMEKALTRESMERQNLERLVDELEAELVARDALLAQRAYGTGPRLILP
;
A
#
# COMPACT_ATOMS: atom_id res chain seq x y z
N MET A 1 29.22 1.76 -33.38
CA MET A 1 28.79 0.80 -32.34
C MET A 1 27.55 1.37 -31.66
N THR A 2 26.39 0.72 -31.80
CA THR A 2 25.16 1.11 -31.12
C THR A 2 25.28 0.67 -29.66
N GLN A 3 25.53 1.63 -28.76
CA GLN A 3 25.60 1.37 -27.33
C GLN A 3 24.23 0.86 -26.86
N LYS A 4 24.19 -0.31 -26.21
CA LYS A 4 22.95 -0.85 -25.65
C LYS A 4 22.44 0.13 -24.58
N PRO A 5 21.17 0.59 -24.66
CA PRO A 5 20.64 1.53 -23.67
C PRO A 5 20.66 0.90 -22.27
N ALA A 6 20.89 1.73 -21.25
CA ALA A 6 20.99 1.29 -19.85
C ALA A 6 19.68 0.67 -19.32
N TYR A 7 18.55 1.01 -19.96
CA TYR A 7 17.20 0.55 -19.63
C TYR A 7 16.41 0.30 -20.89
N THR A 8 15.54 -0.70 -20.85
CA THR A 8 14.47 -0.87 -21.83
C THR A 8 13.23 -0.09 -21.40
N PRO A 9 12.37 0.35 -22.34
CA PRO A 9 11.14 1.05 -21.98
C PRO A 9 10.21 0.24 -21.07
N ALA A 10 10.13 -1.08 -21.28
CA ALA A 10 9.31 -1.98 -20.47
C ALA A 10 9.77 -2.04 -19.01
N GLU A 11 11.09 -2.07 -18.75
CA GLU A 11 11.64 -2.05 -17.39
C GLU A 11 11.30 -0.76 -16.65
N VAL A 12 11.38 0.38 -17.35
CA VAL A 12 11.07 1.70 -16.77
C VAL A 12 9.57 1.80 -16.41
N ILE A 13 8.71 1.35 -17.31
CA ILE A 13 7.26 1.35 -17.08
C ILE A 13 6.89 0.39 -15.94
N ALA A 14 7.45 -0.82 -15.92
CA ALA A 14 7.22 -1.79 -14.85
C ALA A 14 7.66 -1.25 -13.48
N ALA A 15 8.82 -0.59 -13.41
CA ALA A 15 9.31 0.02 -12.17
C ALA A 15 8.37 1.14 -11.68
N GLY A 16 7.98 2.07 -12.55
CA GLY A 16 7.06 3.15 -12.17
C GLY A 16 5.66 2.66 -11.79
N MET A 17 5.14 1.63 -12.45
CA MET A 17 3.87 0.99 -12.07
C MET A 17 3.97 0.26 -10.73
N THR A 18 5.10 -0.39 -10.44
CA THR A 18 5.34 -1.05 -9.16
C THR A 18 5.40 -0.04 -8.01
N MET A 19 6.02 1.12 -8.24
CA MET A 19 6.02 2.22 -7.26
C MET A 19 4.59 2.73 -6.98
N ARG A 20 3.79 2.95 -8.02
CA ARG A 20 2.37 3.34 -7.86
C ARG A 20 1.55 2.28 -7.13
N ALA A 21 1.78 1.00 -7.40
CA ALA A 21 1.11 -0.10 -6.69
C ALA A 21 1.46 -0.12 -5.19
N ARG A 22 2.64 0.39 -4.80
CA ARG A 22 3.05 0.60 -3.40
C ARG A 22 2.54 1.93 -2.81
N GLY A 23 1.75 2.71 -3.55
CA GLY A 23 1.23 4.00 -3.11
C GLY A 23 2.24 5.16 -3.17
N VAL A 24 3.37 4.97 -3.85
CA VAL A 24 4.41 6.00 -4.01
C VAL A 24 4.37 6.53 -5.44
N GLU A 25 4.13 7.84 -5.60
CA GLU A 25 4.17 8.44 -6.94
C GLU A 25 5.64 8.51 -7.44
N PRO A 26 5.92 8.05 -8.68
CA PRO A 26 7.28 8.04 -9.18
C PRO A 26 7.82 9.45 -9.41
N GLU A 27 8.94 9.76 -8.78
CA GLU A 27 9.73 10.96 -9.03
C GLU A 27 11.01 10.59 -9.79
N ARG A 28 11.65 11.57 -10.42
CA ARG A 28 12.84 11.35 -11.24
C ARG A 28 13.97 10.63 -10.47
N SER A 29 14.22 11.04 -9.23
CA SER A 29 15.28 10.48 -8.39
C SER A 29 14.92 9.08 -7.88
N SER A 30 13.67 8.87 -7.45
CA SER A 30 13.19 7.61 -6.90
C SER A 30 13.05 6.53 -7.98
N LEU A 31 12.57 6.87 -9.18
CA LEU A 31 12.54 5.96 -10.32
C LEU A 31 13.94 5.53 -10.75
N TRP A 32 14.91 6.45 -10.78
CA TRP A 32 16.30 6.14 -11.09
C TRP A 32 16.95 5.26 -10.02
N ALA A 33 16.61 5.47 -8.75
CA ALA A 33 17.04 4.61 -7.66
C ALA A 33 16.46 3.19 -7.78
N GLU A 34 15.17 3.06 -8.06
CA GLU A 34 14.46 1.78 -8.24
C GLU A 34 15.04 0.97 -9.41
N LEU A 35 15.50 1.65 -10.46
CA LEU A 35 16.13 1.03 -11.64
C LEU A 35 17.63 0.68 -11.44
N GLY A 36 18.17 0.89 -10.24
CA GLY A 36 19.55 0.54 -9.89
C GLY A 36 20.59 1.57 -10.31
N ARG A 37 20.20 2.83 -10.53
CA ARG A 37 21.10 3.98 -10.80
C ARG A 37 22.05 3.82 -12.00
N ARG A 38 21.68 2.99 -12.98
CA ARG A 38 22.44 2.80 -14.22
C ARG A 38 22.26 4.01 -15.15
N GLY A 39 23.30 4.43 -15.87
CA GLY A 39 23.20 5.54 -16.83
C GLY A 39 22.64 6.85 -16.25
N GLN A 40 22.03 7.68 -17.10
CA GLN A 40 21.52 9.00 -16.72
C GLN A 40 20.08 8.93 -16.21
N SER A 41 19.76 9.62 -15.10
CA SER A 41 18.41 9.67 -14.52
C SER A 41 17.35 10.28 -15.45
N GLY A 42 17.76 11.10 -16.43
CA GLY A 42 16.84 11.76 -17.36
C GLY A 42 16.24 10.80 -18.39
N THR A 43 16.96 9.75 -18.79
CA THR A 43 16.51 8.80 -19.80
C THR A 43 15.28 7.99 -19.35
N PRO A 44 15.29 7.29 -18.20
CA PRO A 44 14.10 6.61 -17.71
C PRO A 44 12.98 7.58 -17.34
N TRP A 45 13.31 8.77 -16.85
CA TRP A 45 12.28 9.78 -16.54
C TRP A 45 11.50 10.24 -17.78
N LYS A 46 12.17 10.44 -18.91
CA LYS A 46 11.49 10.78 -20.18
C LYS A 46 10.56 9.66 -20.64
N VAL A 47 10.99 8.40 -20.55
CA VAL A 47 10.17 7.24 -20.92
C VAL A 47 8.94 7.13 -20.02
N TRP A 48 9.12 7.34 -18.71
CA TRP A 48 8.01 7.35 -17.76
C TRP A 48 7.00 8.48 -18.03
N LEU A 49 7.49 9.70 -18.30
CA LEU A 49 6.64 10.83 -18.66
C LEU A 49 5.84 10.56 -19.94
N ALA A 50 6.49 10.05 -20.99
CA ALA A 50 5.81 9.69 -22.23
C ALA A 50 4.68 8.68 -21.98
N HIS A 51 4.95 7.62 -21.21
CA HIS A 51 3.93 6.64 -20.85
C HIS A 51 2.77 7.24 -20.04
N ARG A 52 3.08 8.12 -19.08
CA ARG A 52 2.07 8.80 -18.26
C ARG A 52 1.23 9.75 -19.09
N ASP A 53 1.86 10.50 -19.98
CA ASP A 53 1.21 11.50 -20.81
C ASP A 53 0.37 10.85 -21.93
N ASP A 54 0.78 9.67 -22.43
CA ASP A 54 -0.04 8.83 -23.31
C ASP A 54 -1.30 8.26 -22.62
N GLN A 55 -1.28 8.13 -21.29
CA GLN A 55 -2.45 7.69 -20.51
C GLN A 55 -3.36 8.84 -20.10
N LEU A 56 -2.90 10.09 -20.20
CA LEU A 56 -3.76 11.25 -20.01
C LEU A 56 -4.68 11.37 -21.24
N PRO A 57 -6.00 11.62 -21.06
CA PRO A 57 -6.86 11.90 -22.19
C PRO A 57 -6.23 13.06 -22.95
N ALA A 58 -6.00 12.87 -24.25
CA ALA A 58 -5.35 13.86 -25.11
C ALA A 58 -5.96 15.22 -24.80
N ARG A 59 -5.14 16.14 -24.27
CA ARG A 59 -5.54 17.54 -24.23
C ARG A 59 -5.81 17.89 -25.69
N VAL A 60 -7.06 18.19 -25.99
CA VAL A 60 -7.41 18.81 -27.26
C VAL A 60 -6.59 20.07 -27.32
N ASP A 61 -5.51 20.06 -28.11
CA ASP A 61 -4.80 21.27 -28.46
C ASP A 61 -5.83 22.15 -29.15
N THR A 62 -6.34 23.12 -28.41
CA THR A 62 -7.07 24.25 -28.97
C THR A 62 -6.05 25.10 -29.73
N ASP A 63 -5.66 24.64 -30.92
CA ASP A 63 -5.22 25.49 -32.02
C ASP A 63 -6.42 26.36 -32.42
N LEU A 64 -6.68 27.37 -31.61
CA LEU A 64 -7.62 28.46 -31.85
C LEU A 64 -6.84 29.72 -32.25
N ASP A 65 -5.78 29.55 -33.05
CA ASP A 65 -5.22 30.65 -33.82
C ASP A 65 -6.17 30.96 -34.99
N GLY A 66 -7.09 31.89 -34.75
CA GLY A 66 -7.68 32.69 -35.83
C GLY A 66 -9.21 32.60 -36.04
N LYS A 67 -9.99 31.99 -35.15
CA LYS A 67 -11.46 32.14 -35.20
C LYS A 67 -11.98 32.72 -33.90
N VAL A 68 -12.53 33.93 -34.00
CA VAL A 68 -13.27 34.61 -32.94
C VAL A 68 -14.26 33.62 -32.34
N GLN A 69 -14.00 33.14 -31.12
CA GLN A 69 -14.92 32.29 -30.39
C GLN A 69 -16.20 33.10 -30.15
N SER A 70 -17.33 32.66 -30.67
CA SER A 70 -18.63 33.23 -30.31
C SER A 70 -18.82 33.12 -28.80
N ALA A 71 -19.40 34.13 -28.15
CA ALA A 71 -19.69 34.12 -26.71
C ALA A 71 -20.53 32.89 -26.29
N GLU A 72 -21.37 32.39 -27.20
CA GLU A 72 -22.16 31.17 -27.02
C GLU A 72 -21.28 29.91 -26.94
N MET A 73 -20.19 29.87 -27.72
CA MET A 73 -19.25 28.75 -27.73
C MET A 73 -18.40 28.73 -26.46
N THR A 74 -17.96 29.90 -25.99
CA THR A 74 -17.25 30.02 -24.71
C THR A 74 -18.14 29.60 -23.53
N SER A 75 -19.40 30.03 -23.52
CA SER A 75 -20.39 29.62 -22.51
C SER A 75 -20.65 28.11 -22.53
N ALA A 76 -20.76 27.50 -23.72
CA ALA A 76 -20.92 26.06 -23.86
C ALA A 76 -19.69 25.27 -23.37
N ILE A 77 -18.48 25.75 -23.67
CA ILE A 77 -17.22 25.15 -23.20
C ILE A 77 -17.12 25.24 -21.67
N GLU A 78 -17.46 26.37 -21.08
CA GLU A 78 -17.48 26.52 -19.62
C GLU A 78 -18.50 25.61 -18.95
N GLY A 79 -19.71 25.50 -19.51
CA GLY A 79 -20.75 24.60 -19.02
C GLY A 79 -20.30 23.13 -19.11
N HIS A 80 -19.68 22.76 -20.22
CA HIS A 80 -19.14 21.42 -20.42
C HIS A 80 -18.00 21.10 -19.44
N ASN A 81 -17.06 22.04 -19.25
CA ASN A 81 -15.96 21.87 -18.31
C ASN A 81 -16.44 21.74 -16.86
N ARG A 82 -17.48 22.50 -16.46
CA ARG A 82 -18.11 22.33 -15.14
C ARG A 82 -18.74 20.95 -15.00
N ALA A 83 -19.48 20.49 -16.02
CA ALA A 83 -20.08 19.16 -16.00
C ALA A 83 -19.02 18.05 -15.88
N LEU A 84 -17.92 18.14 -16.64
CA LEU A 84 -16.79 17.21 -16.54
C LEU A 84 -16.15 17.23 -15.15
N ALA A 85 -15.95 18.41 -14.56
CA ALA A 85 -15.40 18.53 -13.22
C ALA A 85 -16.31 17.85 -12.17
N THR A 86 -17.63 17.99 -12.29
CA THR A 86 -18.60 17.31 -11.42
C THR A 86 -18.54 15.79 -11.60
N VAL A 87 -18.50 15.29 -12.83
CA VAL A 87 -18.40 13.84 -13.09
C VAL A 87 -17.11 13.26 -12.53
N ILE A 88 -15.98 13.96 -12.69
CA ILE A 88 -14.69 13.53 -12.13
C ILE A 88 -14.74 13.50 -10.60
N ALA A 89 -15.37 14.51 -9.97
CA ALA A 89 -15.53 14.54 -8.52
C ALA A 89 -16.39 13.38 -8.00
N CYS A 90 -17.51 13.08 -8.68
CA CYS A 90 -18.36 11.93 -8.37
C CYS A 90 -17.60 10.61 -8.54
N ALA A 91 -16.89 10.42 -9.66
CA ALA A 91 -16.12 9.21 -9.92
C ALA A 91 -15.01 8.99 -8.87
N LYS A 92 -14.35 10.06 -8.41
CA LYS A 92 -13.37 9.98 -7.32
C LYS A 92 -14.02 9.59 -6.00
N ALA A 93 -15.14 10.21 -5.63
CA ALA A 93 -15.85 9.87 -4.40
C ALA A 93 -16.36 8.43 -4.41
N GLU A 94 -16.89 7.96 -5.55
CA GLU A 94 -17.33 6.57 -5.74
C GLU A 94 -16.17 5.57 -5.70
N ALA A 95 -14.97 5.96 -6.15
CA ALA A 95 -13.77 5.13 -6.08
C ALA A 95 -13.15 5.11 -4.66
N GLU A 96 -13.23 6.22 -3.92
CA GLU A 96 -12.67 6.36 -2.57
C GLU A 96 -13.53 5.67 -1.50
N ALA A 97 -14.86 5.75 -1.62
CA ALA A 97 -15.79 5.15 -0.66
C ALA A 97 -15.55 3.65 -0.37
N PRO A 98 -15.40 2.75 -1.36
CA PRO A 98 -15.16 1.33 -1.09
C PRO A 98 -13.77 1.08 -0.48
N LEU A 99 -12.78 1.91 -0.80
CA LEU A 99 -11.44 1.80 -0.22
C LEU A 99 -11.46 2.17 1.26
N LEU A 100 -12.12 3.28 1.61
CA LEU A 100 -12.28 3.70 3.01
C LEU A 100 -13.03 2.66 3.83
N GLN A 101 -14.12 2.09 3.29
CA GLN A 101 -14.86 1.01 3.95
C GLN A 101 -13.97 -0.23 4.19
N ARG A 102 -13.12 -0.58 3.22
CA ARG A 102 -12.21 -1.72 3.35
C ARG A 102 -11.12 -1.46 4.39
N VAL A 103 -10.59 -0.23 4.47
CA VAL A 103 -9.65 0.18 5.52
C VAL A 103 -10.28 0.05 6.89
N GLU A 104 -11.49 0.59 7.09
CA GLU A 104 -12.21 0.50 8.36
C GLU A 104 -12.47 -0.96 8.78
N MET A 105 -12.83 -1.83 7.83
CA MET A 105 -12.99 -3.27 8.10
C MET A 105 -11.67 -3.92 8.52
N MET A 106 -10.55 -3.58 7.87
CA MET A 106 -9.23 -4.11 8.23
C MET A 106 -8.77 -3.61 9.61
N GLU A 107 -9.03 -2.34 9.95
CA GLU A 107 -8.73 -1.79 11.28
C GLU A 107 -9.52 -2.51 12.39
N LYS A 108 -10.81 -2.78 12.14
CA LYS A 108 -11.65 -3.57 13.06
C LYS A 108 -11.14 -5.00 13.22
N ALA A 109 -10.76 -5.66 12.12
CA ALA A 109 -10.20 -7.01 12.15
C ALA A 109 -8.88 -7.06 12.93
N LEU A 110 -7.97 -6.12 12.68
CA LEU A 110 -6.70 -6.01 13.39
C LEU A 110 -6.90 -5.80 14.90
N THR A 111 -7.86 -4.95 15.27
CA THR A 111 -8.20 -4.69 16.67
C THR A 111 -8.73 -5.94 17.36
N ARG A 112 -9.54 -6.74 16.67
CA ARG A 112 -10.03 -8.04 17.16
C ARG A 112 -8.90 -9.04 17.35
N GLU A 113 -8.03 -9.21 16.34
CA GLU A 113 -6.89 -10.13 16.43
C GLU A 113 -5.94 -9.76 17.59
N SER A 114 -5.72 -8.46 17.81
CA SER A 114 -4.93 -7.97 18.93
C SER A 114 -5.53 -8.38 20.29
N MET A 115 -6.85 -8.25 20.46
CA MET A 115 -7.54 -8.70 21.67
C MET A 115 -7.49 -10.24 21.83
N GLU A 116 -7.71 -10.99 20.75
CA GLU A 116 -7.62 -12.46 20.77
C GLU A 116 -6.21 -12.90 21.18
N ARG A 117 -5.17 -12.26 20.65
CA ARG A 117 -3.78 -12.51 21.04
C ARG A 117 -3.53 -12.22 22.52
N GLN A 118 -3.98 -11.08 23.04
CA GLN A 118 -3.84 -10.75 24.47
C GLN A 118 -4.54 -11.78 25.37
N ASN A 119 -5.71 -12.27 24.96
CA ASN A 119 -6.42 -13.30 25.71
C ASN A 119 -5.66 -14.64 25.70
N LEU A 120 -5.06 -15.01 24.57
CA LEU A 120 -4.23 -16.21 24.46
C LEU A 120 -2.96 -16.10 25.29
N GLU A 121 -2.29 -14.94 25.29
CA GLU A 121 -1.12 -14.68 26.13
C GLU A 121 -1.46 -14.86 27.62
N ARG A 122 -2.60 -14.31 28.08
CA ARG A 122 -3.07 -14.52 29.46
C ARG A 122 -3.33 -15.99 29.80
N LEU A 123 -3.94 -16.75 28.88
CA LEU A 123 -4.19 -18.18 29.08
C LEU A 123 -2.88 -18.97 29.21
N VAL A 124 -1.87 -18.63 28.41
CA VAL A 124 -0.55 -19.25 28.50
C VAL A 124 0.07 -18.96 29.86
N ASP A 125 0.05 -17.72 30.34
CA ASP A 125 0.57 -17.36 31.66
C ASP A 125 -0.13 -18.14 32.79
N GLU A 126 -1.46 -18.31 32.70
CA GLU A 126 -2.25 -19.10 33.66
C GLU A 126 -1.85 -20.59 33.63
N LEU A 127 -1.69 -21.19 32.45
CA LEU A 127 -1.27 -22.59 32.31
C LEU A 127 0.16 -22.81 32.79
N GLU A 128 1.07 -21.86 32.54
CA GLU A 128 2.43 -21.91 33.06
C GLU A 128 2.45 -21.86 34.59
N ALA A 129 1.62 -21.01 35.21
CA ALA A 129 1.47 -20.95 36.66
C ALA A 129 0.91 -22.27 37.24
N GLU A 130 -0.07 -22.89 36.58
CA GLU A 130 -0.61 -24.19 36.97
C GLU A 130 0.45 -25.31 36.89
N LEU A 131 1.27 -25.32 35.84
CA LEU A 131 2.38 -26.28 35.70
C LEU A 131 3.39 -26.11 36.84
N VAL A 132 3.79 -24.88 37.15
CA VAL A 132 4.71 -24.60 38.26
C VAL A 132 4.11 -25.05 39.60
N ALA A 133 2.83 -24.78 39.84
CA ALA A 133 2.14 -25.22 41.06
C ALA A 133 2.08 -26.75 41.16
N ARG A 134 1.80 -27.44 40.05
CA ARG A 134 1.77 -28.90 39.97
C ARG A 134 3.15 -29.50 40.24
N ASP A 135 4.20 -28.94 39.66
CA ASP A 135 5.58 -29.39 39.87
C ASP A 135 6.01 -29.21 41.33
N ALA A 136 5.63 -28.09 41.95
CA ALA A 136 5.85 -27.87 43.38
C ALA A 136 5.13 -28.91 44.25
N LEU A 137 3.89 -29.27 43.92
CA LEU A 137 3.13 -30.33 44.62
C LEU A 137 3.76 -31.72 44.45
N LEU A 138 4.24 -32.04 43.24
CA LEU A 138 4.93 -33.31 42.97
C LEU A 138 6.25 -33.39 43.75
N ALA A 139 7.02 -32.30 43.80
CA ALA A 139 8.24 -32.23 44.60
C ALA A 139 7.94 -32.44 46.09
N GLN A 140 6.90 -31.81 46.64
CA GLN A 140 6.51 -32.01 48.04
C GLN A 140 6.11 -33.45 48.36
N ARG A 141 5.38 -34.13 47.46
CA ARG A 141 5.03 -35.55 47.63
C ARG A 141 6.25 -36.47 47.61
N ALA A 142 7.24 -36.18 46.76
CA ALA A 142 8.50 -36.94 46.72
C ALA A 142 9.27 -36.88 48.06
N TYR A 143 9.22 -35.75 48.77
CA TYR A 143 9.83 -35.62 50.11
C TYR A 143 8.98 -36.23 51.25
N GLY A 144 7.67 -36.39 51.07
CA GLY A 144 6.74 -36.83 52.13
C GLY A 144 6.41 -38.32 52.19
N THR A 145 6.76 -39.14 51.18
CA THR A 145 6.29 -40.54 51.07
C THR A 145 7.41 -41.58 50.86
N GLY A 146 8.53 -41.43 51.57
CA GLY A 146 9.43 -42.56 51.82
C GLY A 146 8.98 -43.32 53.08
N PRO A 147 8.65 -44.63 53.02
CA PRO A 147 8.47 -45.42 54.24
C PRO A 147 9.79 -45.39 55.02
N ARG A 148 9.79 -44.78 56.20
CA ARG A 148 10.92 -44.86 57.13
C ARG A 148 10.97 -46.30 57.65
N LEU A 149 11.87 -47.10 57.08
CA LEU A 149 12.29 -48.35 57.69
C LEU A 149 12.91 -48.02 59.05
N ILE A 150 12.12 -48.19 60.10
CA ILE A 150 12.63 -48.29 61.47
C ILE A 150 13.30 -49.67 61.52
N LEU A 151 14.62 -49.69 61.38
CA LEU A 151 15.41 -50.89 61.66
C LEU A 151 15.54 -51.04 63.18
N PRO A 152 15.34 -52.26 63.73
CA PRO A 152 15.50 -52.55 65.15
C PRO A 152 16.95 -52.45 65.62
#